data_AF-A0A3R8ZAF8-F1
#
_entry.id   AF-A0A3R8ZAF8-F1
#
_cell.length_a   1.000
_cell.length_b   1.000
_cell.length_c   1.000
_cell.angle_alpha   90.00
_cell.angle_beta   90.00
_cell.angle_gamma   90.00
#
_symmetry.space_group_name_H-M   'P 1'
#
loop_
_entity.id
_entity.type
_entity.pdbx_description
1 polymer ?
#
loop_
_entity_poly.entity_id
_entity_poly.type
_entity_poly.pdbx_seq_one_letter_code
_entity_poly.pdbx_strand_id
1 'polypeptide(L)'
;MNLLEIRERNGNDVLKKQFIQKVLSEQGNEMIQAQNKAMRQRGFTTSAFYDNSFSVSNDTLQLDILKLHRFVDMSTRDSATGKHKKKSHPIYNRIVFGHLPNIVNELSFGFSDAVIQELKELENNF
;
A
#
# COMPACT_ATOMS: atom_id res chain seq x y z
N MET A 1 23.56 -18.03 -27.11
CA MET A 1 22.40 -18.11 -26.19
C MET A 1 21.28 -18.82 -26.91
N ASN A 2 20.57 -19.72 -26.22
CA ASN A 2 19.53 -20.55 -26.82
C ASN A 2 18.17 -19.82 -26.78
N LEU A 3 17.33 -19.96 -27.81
CA LEU A 3 16.04 -19.26 -27.91
C LEU A 3 15.05 -19.66 -26.79
N LEU A 4 15.18 -20.88 -26.29
CA LEU A 4 14.39 -21.41 -25.18
C LEU A 4 14.70 -20.68 -23.86
N GLU A 5 15.98 -20.44 -23.58
CA GLU A 5 16.43 -19.73 -22.38
C GLU A 5 15.93 -18.27 -22.35
N ILE A 6 15.84 -17.63 -23.53
CA ILE A 6 15.31 -16.27 -23.65
C ILE A 6 13.80 -16.24 -23.34
N ARG A 7 13.04 -17.24 -23.83
CA ARG A 7 11.60 -17.34 -23.57
C ARG A 7 11.30 -17.60 -22.10
N GLU A 8 12.05 -18.49 -21.45
CA GLU A 8 11.88 -18.78 -20.02
C GLU A 8 12.18 -17.56 -19.14
N ARG A 9 13.25 -16.81 -19.46
CA ARG A 9 13.56 -15.56 -18.75
C ARG A 9 12.44 -14.52 -18.90
N ASN A 10 11.96 -14.31 -20.13
CA ASN A 10 10.87 -13.37 -20.38
C ASN A 10 9.59 -13.76 -19.64
N GLY A 11 9.24 -15.05 -19.60
CA GLY A 11 8.08 -15.53 -18.85
C GLY A 11 8.21 -15.30 -17.34
N ASN A 12 9.39 -15.58 -16.77
CA ASN A 12 9.64 -15.29 -15.36
C ASN A 12 9.57 -13.80 -15.02
N ASP A 13 10.02 -12.92 -15.91
CA ASP A 13 9.96 -11.48 -15.69
C ASP A 13 8.53 -10.93 -15.75
N VAL A 14 7.65 -11.53 -16.57
CA VAL A 14 6.22 -11.21 -16.59
C VAL A 14 5.55 -11.63 -15.29
N LEU A 15 5.79 -12.85 -14.83
CA LEU A 15 5.23 -13.36 -13.57
C LEU A 15 5.70 -12.54 -12.35
N LYS A 16 6.94 -12.08 -12.34
CA LYS A 16 7.44 -11.17 -11.30
C LYS A 16 6.68 -9.85 -11.26
N LYS A 17 6.40 -9.24 -12.43
CA LYS A 17 5.62 -7.99 -12.50
C LYS A 17 4.20 -8.19 -12.00
N GLN A 18 3.55 -9.29 -12.38
CA GLN A 18 2.23 -9.63 -11.86
C GLN A 18 2.24 -9.84 -10.35
N PHE A 19 3.26 -10.53 -9.82
CA PHE A 19 3.43 -10.70 -8.38
C PHE A 19 3.59 -9.35 -7.66
N ILE A 20 4.45 -8.46 -8.16
CA ILE A 20 4.63 -7.11 -7.61
C ILE A 20 3.30 -6.36 -7.60
N GLN A 21 2.55 -6.39 -8.71
CA GLN A 21 1.24 -5.75 -8.80
C GLN A 21 0.24 -6.30 -7.79
N LYS A 22 0.18 -7.63 -7.62
CA LYS A 22 -0.68 -8.30 -6.64
C LYS A 22 -0.36 -7.81 -5.23
N VAL A 23 0.91 -7.90 -4.81
CA VAL A 23 1.38 -7.48 -3.49
C VAL A 23 1.08 -6.00 -3.24
N LEU A 24 1.42 -5.12 -4.18
CA LEU A 24 1.18 -3.68 -4.04
C LEU A 24 -0.32 -3.35 -3.96
N SER A 25 -1.17 -4.10 -4.68
CA SER A 25 -2.62 -3.90 -4.67
C SER A 25 -3.25 -4.33 -3.36
N GLU A 26 -2.84 -5.49 -2.84
CA GLU A 26 -3.26 -6.00 -1.53
C GLU A 26 -2.85 -5.03 -0.43
N GLN A 27 -1.59 -4.62 -0.41
CA GLN A 27 -1.06 -3.68 0.59
C GLN A 27 -1.71 -2.30 0.50
N GLY A 28 -1.98 -1.79 -0.71
CA GLY A 28 -2.71 -0.53 -0.90
C GLY A 28 -4.12 -0.58 -0.31
N ASN A 29 -4.86 -1.67 -0.55
CA ASN A 29 -6.18 -1.90 0.01
C ASN A 29 -6.14 -2.02 1.55
N GLU A 30 -5.20 -2.80 2.09
CA GLU A 30 -5.03 -2.95 3.53
C GLU A 30 -4.73 -1.62 4.23
N MET A 31 -3.88 -0.78 3.64
CA MET A 31 -3.57 0.55 4.19
C MET A 31 -4.82 1.43 4.29
N ILE A 32 -5.68 1.48 3.25
CA ILE A 32 -6.93 2.25 3.29
C ILE A 32 -7.88 1.68 4.35
N GLN A 33 -8.01 0.36 4.43
CA GLN A 33 -8.86 -0.27 5.43
C GLN A 33 -8.37 -0.01 6.85
N ALA A 34 -7.06 -0.10 7.08
CA ALA A 34 -6.43 0.21 8.36
C ALA A 34 -6.65 1.69 8.75
N GLN A 35 -6.51 2.61 7.81
CA GLN A 35 -6.80 4.04 8.01
C GLN A 35 -8.26 4.26 8.37
N ASN A 36 -9.20 3.71 7.59
CA ASN A 36 -10.62 3.85 7.84
C ASN A 36 -11.02 3.26 9.20
N LYS A 37 -10.46 2.10 9.56
CA LYS A 37 -10.65 1.48 10.89
C LYS A 37 -10.12 2.38 12.01
N ALA A 38 -8.91 2.92 11.84
CA ALA A 38 -8.27 3.81 12.81
C ALA A 38 -9.03 5.12 13.01
N MET A 39 -9.69 5.64 11.96
CA MET A 39 -10.56 6.81 12.01
C MET A 39 -11.89 6.48 12.71
N ARG A 40 -12.56 5.39 12.34
CA ARG A 40 -13.82 4.96 12.99
C ARG A 40 -13.65 4.74 14.49
N GLN A 41 -12.59 4.06 14.91
CA GLN A 41 -12.27 3.82 16.32
C GLN A 41 -12.04 5.11 17.12
N ARG A 42 -11.69 6.22 16.45
CA ARG A 42 -11.45 7.53 17.05
C ARG A 42 -12.65 8.47 16.95
N GLY A 43 -13.77 8.00 16.42
CA GLY A 43 -15.03 8.74 16.36
C GLY A 43 -15.16 9.70 15.18
N PHE A 44 -14.35 9.56 14.13
CA PHE A 44 -14.51 10.35 12.91
C PHE A 44 -15.74 9.88 12.13
N THR A 45 -16.74 10.75 11.93
CA THR A 45 -18.00 10.42 11.24
C THR A 45 -18.19 11.14 9.91
N THR A 46 -17.48 12.26 9.70
CA THR A 46 -17.61 13.09 8.50
C THR A 46 -17.06 12.36 7.27
N SER A 47 -17.87 12.28 6.20
CA SER A 47 -17.51 11.62 4.94
C SER A 47 -16.24 12.17 4.30
N ALA A 48 -15.97 13.46 4.45
CA ALA A 48 -14.77 14.13 3.94
C ALA A 48 -13.45 13.56 4.50
N PHE A 49 -13.48 12.73 5.55
CA PHE A 49 -12.27 12.03 6.04
C PHE A 49 -11.98 10.72 5.32
N TYR A 50 -12.94 10.18 4.57
CA TYR A 50 -12.89 8.84 3.98
C TYR A 50 -12.65 8.84 2.47
N ASP A 51 -12.46 10.01 1.86
CA ASP A 51 -12.15 10.18 0.44
C ASP A 51 -10.67 9.92 0.16
N ASN A 52 -10.25 8.67 0.36
CA ASN A 52 -8.90 8.20 0.04
C ASN A 52 -8.98 7.12 -1.03
N SER A 53 -7.98 7.07 -1.89
CA SER A 53 -7.87 6.05 -2.92
C SER A 53 -6.44 5.58 -3.10
N PHE A 54 -6.28 4.47 -3.81
CA PHE A 54 -4.98 3.98 -4.22
C PHE A 54 -5.05 3.50 -5.66
N SER A 55 -3.91 3.56 -6.34
CA SER A 55 -3.74 2.99 -7.66
C SER A 55 -2.39 2.30 -7.75
N VAL A 56 -2.35 1.16 -8.42
CA VAL A 56 -1.11 0.46 -8.72
C VAL A 56 -0.87 0.55 -10.21
N SER A 57 0.30 1.05 -10.59
CA SER A 57 0.74 1.14 -11.98
C SER A 57 2.11 0.52 -12.11
N ASN A 58 2.19 -0.57 -12.88
CA ASN A 58 3.41 -1.36 -13.05
C ASN A 58 3.99 -1.77 -11.69
N ASP A 59 5.06 -1.11 -11.25
CA ASP A 59 5.80 -1.42 -10.03
C ASP A 59 5.64 -0.32 -8.97
N THR A 60 4.68 0.58 -9.14
CA THR A 60 4.46 1.74 -8.26
C THR A 60 3.07 1.70 -7.63
N LEU A 61 3.04 1.77 -6.30
CA LEU A 61 1.83 2.04 -5.52
C LEU A 61 1.72 3.55 -5.28
N GLN A 62 0.65 4.16 -5.78
CA GLN A 62 0.28 5.53 -5.46
C GLN A 62 -0.88 5.52 -4.47
N LEU A 63 -0.71 6.27 -3.39
CA LEU A 63 -1.72 6.48 -2.36
C LEU A 63 -2.15 7.94 -2.39
N ASP A 64 -3.42 8.17 -2.68
CA ASP A 64 -4.02 9.50 -2.67
C ASP A 64 -4.72 9.70 -1.32
N ILE A 65 -4.01 10.38 -0.43
CA ILE A 65 -4.44 10.61 0.95
C ILE A 65 -4.62 12.11 1.19
N LEU A 66 -5.68 12.44 1.92
CA LEU A 66 -6.02 13.83 2.23
C LEU A 66 -4.99 14.48 3.15
N LYS A 67 -4.53 15.69 2.78
CA LYS A 67 -3.57 16.49 3.59
C LYS A 67 -4.05 16.72 5.02
N LEU A 68 -5.36 16.76 5.24
CA LEU A 68 -5.98 16.92 6.57
C LEU A 68 -5.63 15.79 7.54
N HIS A 69 -5.39 14.56 7.06
CA HIS A 69 -4.98 13.45 7.92
C HIS A 69 -3.62 13.68 8.56
N ARG A 70 -2.68 14.28 7.81
CA ARG A 70 -1.38 14.69 8.36
C ARG A 70 -1.55 15.69 9.49
N PHE A 71 -2.40 16.70 9.30
CA PHE A 71 -2.68 17.69 10.34
C PHE A 71 -3.30 17.06 11.59
N VAL A 72 -4.18 16.08 11.42
CA VAL A 72 -4.84 15.36 12.52
C VAL A 72 -3.85 14.47 13.29
N ASP A 73 -2.89 13.89 12.59
CA ASP A 73 -1.82 13.06 13.17
C ASP A 73 -0.80 13.87 14.00
N MET A 74 -0.50 15.11 13.61
CA MET A 74 0.46 15.95 14.34
C MET A 74 0.10 16.16 15.83
N SER A 75 1.10 16.24 16.70
CA SER A 75 0.92 16.48 18.15
C SER A 75 0.81 17.96 18.51
N THR A 76 1.17 18.85 17.59
CA THR A 76 1.23 20.29 17.80
C THR A 76 0.70 21.03 16.59
N ARG A 77 0.30 22.28 16.80
CA ARG A 77 -0.08 23.23 15.76
C ARG A 77 0.60 24.57 16.01
N ASP A 78 1.03 25.21 14.93
CA ASP A 78 1.61 26.54 14.99
C ASP A 78 0.50 27.59 14.85
N SER A 79 0.64 28.69 15.59
CA SER A 79 -0.27 29.83 15.57
C SER A 79 0.54 31.13 15.66
N ALA A 80 -0.10 32.28 15.42
CA ALA A 80 0.55 33.58 15.56
C ALA A 80 1.16 33.82 16.96
N THR A 81 0.62 33.16 18.00
CA THR A 81 1.10 33.28 19.39
C THR A 81 2.09 32.18 19.79
N GLY A 82 2.51 31.33 18.85
CA GLY A 82 3.45 30.23 19.08
C GLY A 82 2.84 28.85 18.85
N LYS A 83 3.54 27.83 19.36
CA LYS A 83 3.25 26.41 19.12
C LYS A 83 2.42 25.80 20.26
N HIS A 84 1.23 25.30 19.92
CA HIS A 84 0.27 24.75 20.88
C HIS A 84 0.17 23.24 20.76
N LYS A 85 0.07 22.55 21.90
CA LYS A 85 -0.22 21.10 21.92
C LYS A 85 -1.66 20.84 21.48
N LYS A 86 -1.87 19.74 20.77
CA LYS A 86 -3.21 19.25 20.42
C LYS A 86 -3.28 17.75 20.61
N LYS A 87 -4.51 17.22 20.65
CA LYS A 87 -4.73 15.77 20.62
C LYS A 87 -4.26 15.23 19.27
N SER A 88 -3.33 14.28 19.32
CA SER A 88 -2.85 13.56 18.15
C SER A 88 -3.69 12.31 17.93
N HIS A 89 -4.02 12.05 16.67
CA HIS A 89 -4.72 10.85 16.25
C HIS A 89 -3.87 10.16 15.18
N PRO A 90 -3.15 9.06 15.51
CA PRO A 90 -2.25 8.39 14.56
C PRO A 90 -3.05 7.58 13.54
N ILE A 91 -3.51 8.28 12.51
CA ILE A 91 -4.37 7.78 11.42
C ILE A 91 -3.66 7.85 10.06
N TYR A 92 -2.43 8.34 9.99
CA TYR A 92 -1.70 8.52 8.73
C TYR A 92 -0.32 7.89 8.79
N ASN A 93 0.65 8.56 9.45
CA ASN A 93 2.06 8.17 9.42
C ASN A 93 2.24 6.75 9.95
N ARG A 94 1.62 6.44 11.10
CA ARG A 94 1.72 5.13 11.72
C ARG A 94 1.25 4.00 10.80
N ILE A 95 0.27 4.27 9.94
CA ILE A 95 -0.33 3.28 9.06
C ILE A 95 0.55 3.08 7.83
N VAL A 96 0.88 4.17 7.14
CA VAL A 96 1.76 4.13 5.96
C VAL A 96 3.10 3.49 6.31
N PHE A 97 3.80 3.99 7.34
CA PHE A 97 5.10 3.45 7.74
C PHE A 97 5.01 2.08 8.41
N GLY A 98 3.83 1.68 8.91
CA GLY A 98 3.61 0.35 9.46
C GLY A 98 3.54 -0.74 8.39
N HIS A 99 3.04 -0.41 7.20
CA HIS A 99 2.92 -1.36 6.08
C HIS A 99 4.16 -1.44 5.19
N LEU A 100 5.04 -0.42 5.19
CA LEU A 100 6.29 -0.45 4.40
C LEU A 100 7.14 -1.72 4.64
N PRO A 101 7.39 -2.15 5.89
CA PRO A 101 8.14 -3.38 6.15
C PRO A 101 7.45 -4.64 5.59
N ASN A 102 6.11 -4.69 5.60
CA ASN A 102 5.36 -5.83 5.07
C ASN A 102 5.56 -5.93 3.56
N ILE A 103 5.43 -4.81 2.84
CA ILE A 103 5.71 -4.74 1.40
C ILE A 103 7.13 -5.24 1.11
N VAL A 104 8.13 -4.75 1.85
CA VAL A 104 9.53 -5.14 1.63
C VAL A 104 9.72 -6.64 1.85
N ASN A 105 9.14 -7.20 2.92
CA ASN A 105 9.26 -8.62 3.23
C ASN A 105 8.57 -9.50 2.18
N GLU A 106 7.35 -9.16 1.79
CA GLU A 106 6.59 -9.89 0.77
C GLU A 106 7.28 -9.85 -0.60
N LEU A 107 7.79 -8.70 -1.01
CA LEU A 107 8.54 -8.59 -2.27
C LEU A 107 9.88 -9.32 -2.24
N SER A 108 10.53 -9.38 -1.08
CA SER A 108 11.86 -10.02 -0.93
C SER A 108 11.79 -11.54 -0.84
N PHE A 109 10.75 -12.09 -0.20
CA PHE A 109 10.67 -13.52 0.12
C PHE A 109 9.41 -14.22 -0.40
N GLY A 110 8.41 -13.48 -0.87
CA GLY A 110 7.11 -14.03 -1.27
C GLY A 110 7.07 -14.62 -2.68
N PHE A 111 8.05 -14.34 -3.53
CA PHE A 111 8.12 -14.90 -4.88
C PHE A 111 8.64 -16.35 -4.86
N SER A 112 7.78 -17.27 -4.44
CA SER A 112 8.07 -18.71 -4.29
C SER A 112 7.48 -19.55 -5.43
N ASP A 113 7.94 -20.81 -5.57
CA ASP A 113 7.45 -21.73 -6.61
C ASP A 113 5.94 -21.97 -6.55
N ALA A 114 5.35 -21.99 -5.35
CA ALA A 114 3.90 -22.12 -5.18
C ALA A 114 3.15 -20.90 -5.75
N VAL A 115 3.67 -19.69 -5.51
CA VAL A 115 3.10 -18.45 -6.04
C VAL A 115 3.27 -18.37 -7.56
N ILE A 116 4.38 -18.87 -8.09
CA ILE A 116 4.60 -18.98 -9.55
C ILE A 116 3.56 -19.89 -10.19
N GLN A 117 3.22 -21.02 -9.55
CA GLN A 117 2.17 -21.92 -10.06
C GLN A 117 0.80 -21.26 -10.02
N GLU A 118 0.43 -20.60 -8.91
CA GLU A 118 -0.83 -19.86 -8.78
C GLU A 118 -0.97 -18.78 -9.87
N LEU A 119 0.08 -17.99 -10.13
CA LEU A 119 0.06 -16.95 -11.15
C LEU A 119 -0.09 -17.53 -12.58
N LYS A 120 0.55 -18.66 -12.85
CA LYS A 120 0.39 -19.38 -14.12
C LYS A 120 -1.02 -19.93 -14.31
N GLU A 121 -1.65 -20.42 -13.25
CA GLU A 121 -3.04 -20.89 -13.29
C GLU A 121 -4.00 -19.73 -13.54
N LEU A 122 -3.74 -18.55 -12.97
CA LEU A 122 -4.53 -17.35 -13.24
C LEU A 122 -4.40 -16.91 -14.69
N GLU A 123 -3.21 -16.94 -15.30
CA GLU A 123 -3.04 -16.62 -16.74
C GLU A 123 -3.80 -17.58 -17.66
N ASN A 124 -3.88 -18.87 -17.31
CA ASN A 124 -4.54 -19.87 -18.15
C ASN A 124 -6.08 -19.84 -18.09
N ASN A 125 -6.66 -19.11 -17.13
CA ASN A 125 -8.12 -18.97 -16.95
C ASN A 125 -8.71 -17.75 -17.68
N PHE A 126 -7.90 -16.99 -18.42
CA PHE A 126 -8.31 -15.90 -19.32
C PHE A 126 -8.06 -16.27 -20.78
#